data_AF-A0A090RSB3-F1
#
_entry.id   AF-A0A090RSB3-F1
#
_cell.length_a   1.000
_cell.length_b   1.000
_cell.length_c   1.000
_cell.angle_alpha   90.00
_cell.angle_beta   90.00
_cell.angle_gamma   90.00
#
_symmetry.space_group_name_H-M   'P 1'
#
loop_
_entity.id
_entity.type
_entity.pdbx_description
1 polymer ?
#
loop_
_entity_poly.entity_id
_entity_poly.type
_entity_poly.pdbx_seq_one_letter_code
_entity_poly.pdbx_strand_id
1 'polypeptide(L)' 'MIVYGNHTLLDPEDSDVYAYIRTFGDKSLLTIANFTNLTLERTYEYGVKATVINNYSNTLSSLHNMMLKPYQALVIEI' A
#
# COMPACT_ATOMS: atom_id res chain seq x y z
N MET A 1 -13.40 -2.58 10.81
CA MET A 1 -12.31 -2.48 9.81
C MET A 1 -11.40 -3.73 9.74
N ILE A 2 -10.86 -4.25 10.86
CA ILE A 2 -9.99 -5.46 10.80
C ILE A 2 -10.79 -6.76 10.60
N VAL A 3 -12.03 -6.85 11.11
CA VAL A 3 -12.86 -8.07 11.09
C VAL A 3 -13.94 -8.09 9.98
N TYR A 4 -14.47 -6.92 9.59
CA TYR A 4 -15.65 -6.82 8.69
C TYR A 4 -15.43 -5.96 7.43
N GLY A 5 -14.18 -5.57 7.15
CA GLY A 5 -13.89 -4.78 5.95
C GLY A 5 -13.74 -5.67 4.72
N ASN A 6 -14.24 -5.24 3.56
CA ASN A 6 -13.98 -5.93 2.30
C ASN A 6 -12.49 -5.87 2.00
N HIS A 7 -11.92 -7.01 1.57
CA HIS A 7 -10.52 -7.13 1.21
C HIS A 7 -10.43 -7.34 -0.30
N THR A 8 -9.84 -6.38 -1.00
CA THR A 8 -9.63 -6.43 -2.44
C THR A 8 -8.13 -6.46 -2.73
N LEU A 9 -7.64 -7.58 -3.24
CA LEU A 9 -6.26 -7.72 -3.72
C LEU A 9 -6.11 -6.94 -5.04
N LEU A 10 -5.02 -6.19 -5.20
CA LEU A 10 -4.79 -5.34 -6.38
C LEU A 10 -3.98 -6.05 -7.45
N ASP A 11 -2.84 -6.63 -7.07
CA ASP A 11 -1.87 -7.24 -7.99
C ASP A 11 -1.70 -8.73 -7.66
N PRO A 12 -2.67 -9.60 -7.99
CA PRO A 12 -2.58 -11.03 -7.67
C PRO A 12 -1.40 -11.75 -8.35
N GLU A 13 -0.94 -11.22 -9.48
CA GLU A 13 0.18 -11.78 -10.27
C GLU A 13 1.55 -11.24 -9.82
N ASP A 14 1.59 -10.26 -8.93
CA ASP A 14 2.83 -9.71 -8.40
C ASP A 14 3.33 -10.57 -7.24
N SER A 15 4.38 -11.35 -7.49
CA SER A 15 5.00 -12.21 -6.47
C SER A 15 5.86 -11.43 -5.46
N ASP A 16 6.24 -10.20 -5.80
CA ASP A 16 7.23 -9.42 -5.06
C ASP A 16 6.58 -8.40 -4.11
N VAL A 17 5.47 -7.80 -4.57
CA VAL A 17 4.73 -6.79 -3.82
C VAL A 17 3.31 -7.26 -3.55
N TYR A 18 2.93 -7.28 -2.27
CA TYR A 18 1.58 -7.57 -1.86
C TYR A 18 0.83 -6.27 -1.56
N ALA A 19 -0.18 -5.98 -2.37
CA ALA A 19 -0.99 -4.78 -2.25
C ALA A 19 -2.48 -5.08 -2.22
N TYR A 20 -3.19 -4.53 -1.24
CA TYR A 20 -4.62 -4.72 -1.10
C TYR A 20 -5.32 -3.50 -0.48
N ILE A 21 -6.61 -3.38 -0.76
CA ILE A 21 -7.48 -2.37 -0.16
C ILE A 21 -8.39 -3.02 0.87
N ARG A 22 -8.52 -2.37 2.02
CA ARG A 22 -9.56 -2.64 3.01
C ARG A 22 -10.56 -1.48 3.05
N THR A 23 -11.83 -1.78 2.83
CA THR A 23 -12.91 -0.78 2.92
C THR A 23 -13.82 -1.04 4.11
N PHE A 24 -14.27 0.02 4.79
CA PHE A 24 -15.24 -0.05 5.89
C PHE A 24 -16.03 1.26 5.97
N GLY A 25 -17.30 1.24 5.53
CA GLY A 25 -18.08 2.46 5.32
C GLY A 25 -17.42 3.34 4.27
N ASP A 26 -17.24 4.62 4.58
CA ASP A 26 -16.63 5.61 3.68
C ASP A 26 -15.09 5.64 3.74
N LYS A 27 -14.48 4.73 4.52
CA LYS A 27 -13.02 4.68 4.70
C LYS A 27 -12.41 3.54 3.89
N SER A 28 -11.31 3.85 3.22
CA SER A 28 -10.51 2.92 2.43
C SER A 28 -9.04 3.05 2.84
N LEU A 29 -8.43 1.92 3.21
CA LEU A 29 -6.99 1.83 3.44
C LEU A 29 -6.34 0.98 2.37
N LEU A 30 -5.27 1.50 1.78
CA LEU A 30 -4.37 0.76 0.92
C LEU A 30 -3.16 0.30 1.73
N THR A 31 -2.93 -1.01 1.76
CA THR A 31 -1.73 -1.63 2.34
C THR A 31 -0.84 -2.11 1.20
N ILE A 32 0.45 -1.77 1.25
CA ILE A 32 1.46 -2.19 0.27
C ILE A 32 2.66 -2.71 1.04
N ALA A 33 3.13 -3.91 0.69
CA ALA A 33 4.33 -4.52 1.28
C ALA A 33 5.23 -5.11 0.20
N ASN A 34 6.46 -4.63 0.13
CA ASN A 34 7.53 -5.25 -0.66
C ASN A 34 8.11 -6.42 0.14
N PHE A 35 8.00 -7.65 -0.36
CA PHE A 35 8.51 -8.85 0.29
C PHE A 35 9.92 -9.25 -0.17
N THR A 36 10.60 -8.37 -0.91
CA THR A 36 11.93 -8.62 -1.46
C THR A 36 12.99 -7.72 -0.82
N ASN A 37 14.25 -8.08 -1.04
CA ASN A 37 15.40 -7.25 -0.72
C ASN A 37 15.75 -6.21 -1.81
N LEU A 38 14.89 -6.05 -2.82
CA LEU A 38 15.10 -5.16 -3.96
C LEU A 38 14.33 -3.85 -3.77
N THR A 39 14.81 -2.78 -4.40
CA THR A 39 14.00 -1.57 -4.58
C THR A 39 13.12 -1.77 -5.79
N LEU A 40 11.81 -1.63 -5.62
CA LEU A 40 10.81 -1.89 -6.65
C LEU A 40 9.99 -0.63 -6.93
N GLU A 41 9.67 -0.39 -8.19
CA GLU A 41 8.78 0.68 -8.61
C GLU A 41 7.37 0.12 -8.80
N ARG A 42 6.36 0.80 -8.23
CA ARG A 42 4.94 0.48 -8.43
C ARG A 42 4.12 1.75 -8.62
N THR A 43 2.98 1.59 -9.28
CA THR A 43 2.03 2.68 -9.50
C THR A 43 0.64 2.22 -9.11
N TYR A 44 -0.04 3.00 -8.28
CA TYR A 44 -1.44 2.81 -7.94
C TYR A 44 -2.23 4.09 -8.21
N GLU A 45 -3.37 3.97 -8.90
CA GLU A 45 -4.22 5.09 -9.33
C GLU A 45 -5.16 5.54 -8.20
N TYR A 46 -4.60 5.90 -7.03
CA TYR A 46 -5.34 6.44 -5.88
C TYR A 46 -4.68 7.71 -5.33
N GLY A 47 -5.48 8.58 -4.72
CA GLY A 47 -4.98 9.76 -4.02
C GLY A 47 -4.53 9.42 -2.60
N VAL A 48 -3.39 9.96 -2.16
CA VAL A 48 -2.95 9.79 -0.76
C VAL A 48 -3.63 10.85 0.11
N LYS A 49 -4.49 10.43 1.05
CA LYS A 49 -5.07 11.32 2.06
C LYS A 49 -4.16 11.46 3.27
N ALA A 50 -3.68 10.34 3.81
CA ALA A 50 -2.82 10.31 4.98
C ALA A 50 -1.98 9.03 5.03
N THR A 51 -0.75 9.12 5.55
CA THR A 51 0.03 7.94 5.92
C THR A 51 -0.37 7.49 7.32
N VAL A 52 -0.78 6.23 7.46
CA VAL A 52 -1.21 5.64 8.74
C VAL A 52 -0.04 4.93 9.40
N ILE A 53 0.66 4.08 8.65
CA ILE A 53 1.84 3.34 9.10
C ILE A 53 2.86 3.34 7.95
N ASN A 54 4.12 3.58 8.27
CA ASN A 54 5.23 3.29 7.37
C ASN A 54 6.40 2.78 8.22
N ASN A 55 6.99 1.65 7.85
CA ASN A 55 8.15 1.11 8.57
C ASN A 55 9.47 1.82 8.20
N TYR A 56 9.44 2.76 7.25
CA TYR A 56 10.52 3.69 6.96
C TYR A 56 10.13 5.13 7.31
N SER A 57 11.13 5.98 7.56
CA SER A 57 10.94 7.39 7.94
C SER A 57 10.55 8.32 6.79
N ASN A 58 10.45 7.82 5.57
CA ASN A 58 9.99 8.63 4.43
C ASN A 58 8.47 8.83 4.47
N THR A 59 8.04 9.95 3.92
CA THR A 59 6.63 10.22 3.63
C THR A 59 6.34 9.99 2.17
N LEU A 60 5.15 9.45 1.89
CA LEU A 60 4.67 9.17 0.54
C LEU A 60 3.61 10.21 0.19
N SER A 61 3.89 11.01 -0.84
CA SER A 61 2.98 12.07 -1.31
C SER A 61 2.18 11.68 -2.55
N SER A 62 2.63 10.65 -3.28
CA SER A 62 1.99 10.14 -4.50
C SER A 62 2.23 8.64 -4.62
N LEU A 63 1.22 7.92 -5.08
CA LEU A 63 1.31 6.49 -5.40
C LEU A 63 1.74 6.24 -6.85
N HIS A 64 2.02 7.29 -7.62
CA HIS A 64 2.49 7.17 -8.99
C HIS A 64 4.03 7.11 -9.01
N ASN A 65 4.58 6.09 -9.68
CA ASN A 65 6.03 5.81 -9.78
C ASN A 65 6.71 5.80 -8.39
N MET A 66 6.06 5.18 -7.41
CA MET A 66 6.58 5.11 -6.06
C MET A 66 7.67 4.05 -5.94
N MET A 67 8.77 4.42 -5.29
CA MET A 67 9.90 3.53 -5.03
C MET A 67 9.74 2.87 -3.66
N LEU A 68 9.39 1.58 -3.66
CA LEU A 68 9.36 0.72 -2.48
C LEU A 68 10.79 0.28 -2.16
N LYS A 69 11.28 0.66 -0.98
CA LYS A 69 12.56 0.16 -0.46
C LYS A 69 12.46 -1.34 -0.12
N PRO A 70 13.61 -2.04 -0.02
CA PRO A 70 13.66 -3.42 0.46
C PRO A 70 12.84 -3.59 1.74
N TYR A 71 11.92 -4.56 1.76
CA TYR A 71 11.05 -4.83 2.92
C TYR A 71 10.19 -3.65 3.40
N GLN A 72 9.97 -2.63 2.56
CA GLN A 72 9.10 -1.52 2.92
C GLN A 72 7.64 -1.97 2.95
N ALA A 73 6.97 -1.67 4.05
CA ALA A 73 5.55 -1.87 4.24
C ALA A 73 4.92 -0.55 4.71
N LEU A 74 3.86 -0.15 4.03
CA LEU A 74 3.10 1.04 4.37
C LEU A 74 1.59 0.80 4.29
N VAL A 75 0.88 1.57 5.09
CA VAL A 75 -0.57 1.65 5.11
C VAL A 75 -0.94 3.12 5.00
N ILE A 76 -1.77 3.44 4.01
CA ILE A 76 -2.22 4.80 3.73
C ILE A 76 -3.74 4.83 3.61
N GLU A 77 -4.32 5.97 3.95
CA GLU A 77 -5.70 6.29 3.65
C GLU A 77 -5.80 6.86 2.24
N ILE A 78 -6.76 6.34 1.47
CA ILE A 78 -7.08 6.75 0.09
C ILE A 78 -8.49 7.32 -0.02
#